data_AF-A0A965CPK1-F1
#
_entry.id   AF-A0A965CPK1-F1
#
_cell.length_a   1.000
_cell.length_b   1.000
_cell.length_c   1.000
_cell.angle_alpha   90.00
_cell.angle_beta   90.00
_cell.angle_gamma   90.00
#
_symmetry.space_group_name_H-M   'P 1'
#
loop_
_entity.id
_entity.type
_entity.pdbx_description
1 polymer ?
#
loop_
_entity_poly.entity_id
_entity_poly.type
_entity_poly.pdbx_seq_one_letter_code
_entity_poly.pdbx_strand_id
1 'polypeptide(L)'
;MNQLNTEKRVTIGSLSIDPALEALVREEIIPGLGLDAEDFWNSFSHILNDLTPRNRELLEKRDRIQQQIDDWHLNRKGQPHDPQAYQEFLRSIDYLVTEGPDFKITTTGVDPEISQIPGPQLVVPVSNARYALNAANARWGSLLDAAYGTDVIPETEGAERGISYNPQRGEKVFGFVHGVLDASAPLAEGSFSRITGFSVDQGRLRMTLEGGHETGLQNPEQFAGFNGSPENPDSILLKKNGLHLEIQLDRNHPVGKDHPAGICDILLESAVTTIQDCEDSVAAVDASDKVHVYRNWLGLMKGDLSAKLDKGGKMITRTLNPDRKYKTPEGSEMVLPGRSLMLVRNVGHLMTTDAVLDEQGNEI
;
A
#
# COMPACT_ATOMS: atom_id res chain seq x y z
N MET A 1 -33.76 23.37 15.29
CA MET A 1 -32.90 24.55 15.08
C MET A 1 -31.46 24.13 15.30
N ASN A 2 -30.86 23.48 14.30
CA ASN A 2 -29.41 23.40 14.21
C ASN A 2 -29.00 24.55 13.32
N GLN A 3 -28.15 25.43 13.85
CA GLN A 3 -27.50 26.48 13.07
C GLN A 3 -26.65 25.78 12.01
N LEU A 4 -27.20 25.62 10.80
CA LEU A 4 -26.40 25.52 9.58
C LEU A 4 -25.45 26.71 9.63
N ASN A 5 -24.17 26.40 9.78
CA ASN A 5 -23.10 27.39 9.78
C ASN A 5 -23.20 28.13 8.43
N THR A 6 -23.78 29.32 8.44
CA THR A 6 -23.94 30.18 7.25
C THR A 6 -22.59 30.79 6.88
N GLU A 7 -21.61 29.94 6.57
CA GLU A 7 -20.52 30.36 5.70
C GLU A 7 -21.11 30.54 4.28
N LYS A 8 -20.69 31.60 3.59
CA LYS A 8 -21.19 31.91 2.24
C LYS A 8 -20.72 30.80 1.29
N ARG A 9 -21.57 29.79 1.07
CA ARG A 9 -21.36 28.72 0.08
C ARG A 9 -21.15 29.31 -1.32
N VAL A 10 -20.39 28.62 -2.16
CA VAL A 10 -20.13 29.02 -3.54
C VAL A 10 -21.20 28.38 -4.43
N THR A 11 -21.88 29.19 -5.24
CA THR A 11 -22.86 28.70 -6.22
C THR A 11 -22.20 28.62 -7.59
N ILE A 12 -22.17 27.42 -8.17
CA ILE A 12 -21.71 27.18 -9.55
C ILE A 12 -22.79 26.35 -10.26
N GLY A 13 -23.34 26.90 -11.34
CA GLY A 13 -24.51 26.34 -11.99
C GLY A 13 -25.67 26.20 -11.00
N SER A 14 -26.13 24.97 -10.80
CA SER A 14 -27.20 24.62 -9.85
C SER A 14 -26.70 24.09 -8.51
N LEU A 15 -25.39 23.94 -8.32
CA LEU A 15 -24.81 23.38 -7.09
C LEU A 15 -24.54 24.46 -6.05
N SER A 16 -24.67 24.11 -4.77
CA SER A 16 -24.18 24.90 -3.65
C SER A 16 -23.04 24.19 -2.94
N ILE A 17 -21.83 24.71 -3.05
CA ILE A 17 -20.59 24.03 -2.70
C ILE A 17 -19.96 24.67 -1.46
N ASP A 18 -19.40 23.86 -0.58
CA ASP A 18 -18.60 24.35 0.53
C ASP A 18 -17.38 25.14 0.01
N PRO A 19 -17.11 26.37 0.51
CA PRO A 19 -16.03 27.21 -0.01
C PRO A 19 -14.64 26.58 0.08
N ALA A 20 -14.35 25.79 1.13
CA ALA A 20 -13.05 25.16 1.27
C ALA A 20 -12.84 24.05 0.23
N LEU A 21 -13.91 23.31 -0.11
CA LEU A 21 -13.87 22.30 -1.15
C LEU A 21 -13.74 22.93 -2.55
N GLU A 22 -14.47 24.00 -2.80
CA GLU A 22 -14.38 24.73 -4.07
C GLU A 22 -12.97 25.30 -4.28
N ALA A 23 -12.40 25.94 -3.25
CA ALA A 23 -11.04 26.48 -3.28
C ALA A 23 -10.00 25.37 -3.50
N LEU A 24 -10.12 24.22 -2.81
CA LEU A 24 -9.23 23.08 -3.05
C LEU A 24 -9.24 22.65 -4.52
N VAL A 25 -10.44 22.50 -5.12
CA VAL A 25 -10.58 22.10 -6.52
C VAL A 25 -9.94 23.13 -7.46
N ARG A 26 -10.28 24.41 -7.29
CA ARG A 26 -9.83 25.50 -8.17
C ARG A 26 -8.34 25.80 -8.04
N GLU A 27 -7.84 25.86 -6.81
CA GLU A 27 -6.50 26.40 -6.51
C GLU A 27 -5.44 25.33 -6.35
N GLU A 28 -5.81 24.10 -5.97
CA GLU A 28 -4.84 23.03 -5.70
C GLU A 28 -4.94 21.86 -6.69
N ILE A 29 -6.14 21.39 -7.04
CA ILE A 29 -6.32 20.18 -7.88
C ILE A 29 -6.20 20.49 -9.37
N ILE A 30 -6.98 21.44 -9.88
CA ILE A 30 -7.10 21.74 -11.32
C ILE A 30 -5.82 22.30 -11.96
N PRO A 31 -5.02 23.16 -11.29
CA PRO A 31 -3.86 23.77 -11.93
C PRO A 31 -2.89 22.72 -12.51
N GLY A 32 -2.62 22.84 -13.81
CA GLY A 32 -1.75 21.91 -14.57
C GLY A 32 -2.46 20.77 -15.28
N LEU A 33 -3.77 20.56 -15.05
CA LEU A 33 -4.56 19.50 -15.70
C LEU A 33 -5.19 19.90 -17.03
N GLY A 34 -5.13 21.20 -17.39
CA GLY A 34 -5.80 21.71 -18.60
C GLY A 34 -7.32 21.70 -18.53
N LEU A 35 -7.87 21.71 -17.31
CA LEU A 35 -9.31 21.78 -17.02
C LEU A 35 -9.68 23.17 -16.51
N ASP A 36 -10.94 23.56 -16.68
CA ASP A 36 -11.54 24.71 -16.03
C ASP A 36 -12.38 24.27 -14.82
N ALA A 37 -12.36 25.07 -13.75
CA ALA A 37 -13.07 24.75 -12.52
C ALA A 37 -14.58 24.84 -12.66
N GLU A 38 -15.09 25.81 -13.41
CA GLU A 38 -16.52 25.95 -13.67
C GLU A 38 -17.03 24.79 -14.53
N ASP A 39 -16.29 24.41 -15.58
CA ASP A 39 -16.60 23.25 -16.42
C ASP A 39 -16.59 21.92 -15.63
N PHE A 40 -15.65 21.75 -14.70
CA PHE A 40 -15.61 20.60 -13.80
C PHE A 40 -16.89 20.50 -12.96
N TRP A 41 -17.27 21.58 -12.29
CA TRP A 41 -18.47 21.60 -11.44
C TRP A 41 -19.76 21.44 -12.23
N ASN A 42 -19.86 22.04 -13.41
CA ASN A 42 -21.00 21.85 -14.31
C ASN A 42 -21.11 20.38 -14.77
N SER A 43 -19.99 19.75 -15.12
CA SER A 43 -19.96 18.33 -15.48
C SER A 43 -20.35 17.43 -14.30
N PHE A 44 -19.88 17.76 -13.09
CA PHE A 44 -20.28 17.05 -11.88
C PHE A 44 -21.80 17.17 -11.62
N SER A 45 -22.38 18.37 -11.79
CA SER A 45 -23.83 18.57 -11.68
C SER A 45 -24.62 17.67 -12.64
N HIS A 46 -24.17 17.55 -13.90
CA HIS A 46 -24.80 16.64 -14.86
C HIS A 46 -24.76 15.17 -14.40
N ILE A 47 -23.60 14.72 -13.90
CA ILE A 47 -23.46 13.35 -13.36
C ILE A 47 -24.41 13.12 -12.18
N LEU A 48 -24.55 14.10 -11.28
CA LEU A 48 -25.46 14.00 -10.13
C LEU A 48 -26.92 13.91 -10.57
N ASN A 49 -27.35 14.73 -11.54
CA ASN A 49 -28.71 14.69 -12.05
C ASN A 49 -29.05 13.32 -12.66
N ASP A 50 -28.09 12.70 -13.36
CA ASP A 50 -28.28 11.40 -14.00
C ASP A 50 -28.22 10.22 -13.01
N LEU A 51 -27.30 10.26 -12.04
CA LEU A 51 -26.97 9.09 -11.21
C LEU A 51 -27.55 9.11 -9.80
N THR A 52 -27.87 10.28 -9.24
CA THR A 52 -28.44 10.36 -7.87
C THR A 52 -29.78 9.62 -7.75
N PRO A 53 -30.74 9.73 -8.69
CA PRO A 53 -31.97 8.95 -8.63
C PRO A 53 -31.71 7.44 -8.65
N ARG A 54 -30.76 6.99 -9.48
CA ARG A 54 -30.37 5.58 -9.56
C ARG A 54 -29.71 5.10 -8.26
N ASN A 55 -28.86 5.91 -7.64
CA ASN A 55 -28.26 5.56 -6.35
C ASN A 55 -29.35 5.37 -5.27
N ARG A 56 -30.29 6.32 -5.16
CA ARG A 56 -31.43 6.22 -4.22
C ARG A 56 -32.25 4.95 -4.45
N GLU A 57 -32.58 4.62 -5.70
CA GLU A 57 -33.30 3.38 -6.06
C GLU A 57 -32.53 2.11 -5.62
N LEU A 58 -31.21 2.11 -5.74
CA LEU A 58 -30.37 0.98 -5.31
C LEU A 58 -30.38 0.81 -3.79
N LEU A 59 -30.41 1.91 -3.02
CA LEU A 59 -30.53 1.87 -1.55
C LEU A 59 -31.92 1.39 -1.13
N GLU A 60 -32.99 1.90 -1.74
CA GLU A 60 -34.36 1.42 -1.50
C GLU A 60 -34.52 -0.07 -1.83
N LYS A 61 -33.83 -0.57 -2.87
CA LYS A 61 -33.79 -2.00 -3.17
C LYS A 61 -33.14 -2.81 -2.03
N ARG A 62 -32.08 -2.30 -1.40
CA ARG A 62 -31.43 -2.96 -0.24
C ARG A 62 -32.41 -3.05 0.94
N ASP A 63 -33.08 -1.94 1.27
CA ASP A 63 -34.04 -1.89 2.37
C ASP A 63 -35.23 -2.85 2.13
N ARG A 64 -35.77 -2.87 0.91
CA ARG A 64 -36.86 -3.77 0.54
C ARG A 64 -36.46 -5.24 0.70
N ILE A 65 -35.28 -5.61 0.20
CA ILE A 65 -34.77 -6.98 0.32
C ILE A 65 -34.58 -7.35 1.79
N GLN A 66 -33.97 -6.48 2.59
CA GLN A 66 -33.75 -6.73 4.01
C GLN A 66 -35.07 -6.92 4.75
N GLN A 67 -36.07 -6.07 4.51
CA GLN A 67 -37.39 -6.20 5.11
C GLN A 67 -38.06 -7.53 4.75
N GLN A 68 -37.97 -7.96 3.49
CA GLN A 68 -38.51 -9.26 3.07
C GLN A 68 -37.82 -10.43 3.79
N ILE A 69 -36.50 -10.36 3.98
CA ILE A 69 -35.72 -11.38 4.72
C ILE A 69 -36.15 -11.40 6.19
N ASP A 70 -36.27 -10.23 6.82
CA ASP A 70 -36.71 -10.09 8.21
C ASP A 70 -38.11 -10.69 8.39
N ASP A 71 -39.06 -10.33 7.52
CA ASP A 71 -40.42 -10.85 7.52
C ASP A 71 -40.45 -12.37 7.33
N TRP A 72 -39.58 -12.93 6.46
CA TRP A 72 -39.52 -14.36 6.22
C TRP A 72 -39.14 -15.13 7.50
N HIS A 73 -38.16 -14.62 8.26
CA HIS A 73 -37.71 -15.22 9.51
C HIS A 73 -38.72 -15.00 10.64
N LEU A 74 -39.30 -13.80 10.77
CA LEU A 74 -40.30 -13.50 11.80
C LEU A 74 -41.53 -14.38 11.68
N ASN A 75 -42.03 -14.61 10.46
CA ASN A 75 -43.19 -15.47 10.19
C ASN A 75 -42.92 -16.97 10.43
N ARG A 76 -41.65 -17.37 10.58
CA ARG A 76 -41.22 -18.76 10.82
C ARG A 76 -40.57 -18.94 12.19
N LYS A 77 -40.74 -17.97 13.09
CA LYS A 77 -40.17 -18.03 14.44
C LYS A 77 -40.59 -19.31 15.18
N GLY A 78 -39.61 -20.01 15.75
CA GLY A 78 -39.81 -21.27 16.47
C GLY A 78 -39.91 -22.52 15.59
N GLN A 79 -39.90 -22.37 14.27
CA GLN A 79 -39.79 -23.49 13.35
C GLN A 79 -38.29 -23.80 13.08
N PRO A 80 -37.93 -25.07 12.86
CA PRO A 80 -36.61 -25.41 12.34
C PRO A 80 -36.34 -24.69 11.00
N HIS A 81 -35.10 -24.26 10.78
CA HIS A 81 -34.70 -23.65 9.51
C HIS A 81 -34.71 -24.69 8.39
N ASP A 82 -35.40 -24.38 7.29
CA ASP A 82 -35.40 -25.16 6.05
C ASP A 82 -34.53 -24.44 5.00
N PRO A 83 -33.32 -24.96 4.70
CA PRO A 83 -32.41 -24.35 3.74
C PRO A 83 -32.95 -24.30 2.32
N GLN A 84 -33.72 -25.31 1.90
CA GLN A 84 -34.26 -25.36 0.54
C GLN A 84 -35.33 -24.29 0.36
N ALA A 85 -36.28 -24.21 1.30
CA ALA A 85 -37.32 -23.17 1.27
C ALA A 85 -36.73 -21.75 1.39
N TYR A 86 -35.64 -21.57 2.14
CA TYR A 86 -34.97 -20.28 2.26
C TYR A 86 -34.28 -19.89 0.94
N GLN A 87 -33.57 -20.81 0.29
CA GLN A 87 -32.94 -20.55 -0.99
C GLN A 87 -33.98 -20.22 -2.08
N GLU A 88 -35.08 -20.95 -2.15
CA GLU A 88 -36.20 -20.67 -3.06
C GLU A 88 -36.79 -19.29 -2.82
N PHE A 89 -36.97 -18.91 -1.55
CA PHE A 89 -37.41 -17.58 -1.17
C PHE A 89 -36.42 -16.49 -1.64
N LEU A 90 -35.12 -16.63 -1.37
CA LEU A 90 -34.11 -15.64 -1.80
C LEU A 90 -34.07 -15.46 -3.33
N ARG A 91 -34.34 -16.52 -4.10
CA ARG A 91 -34.50 -16.41 -5.56
C ARG A 91 -35.78 -15.66 -5.93
N SER A 92 -36.89 -15.93 -5.23
CA SER A 92 -38.19 -15.29 -5.51
C SER A 92 -38.22 -13.78 -5.28
N ILE A 93 -37.29 -13.24 -4.48
CA ILE A 93 -37.14 -11.81 -4.20
C ILE A 93 -35.97 -11.16 -4.95
N ASP A 94 -35.40 -11.84 -5.96
CA ASP A 94 -34.25 -11.39 -6.76
C ASP A 94 -32.99 -11.07 -5.93
N TYR A 95 -32.83 -11.71 -4.76
CA TYR A 95 -31.58 -11.66 -3.99
C TYR A 95 -30.54 -12.61 -4.58
N LEU A 96 -30.93 -13.89 -4.77
CA LEU A 96 -30.11 -14.87 -5.47
C LEU A 96 -30.49 -14.92 -6.95
N VAL A 97 -29.68 -14.28 -7.78
CA VAL A 97 -29.88 -14.27 -9.24
C VAL A 97 -29.41 -15.57 -9.90
N THR A 98 -29.83 -15.78 -11.14
CA THR A 98 -29.31 -16.86 -11.98
C THR A 98 -27.87 -16.53 -12.38
N GLU A 99 -26.98 -17.50 -12.25
CA GLU A 99 -25.59 -17.37 -12.69
C GLU A 99 -25.54 -17.14 -14.21
N GLY A 100 -24.75 -16.16 -14.63
CA GLY A 100 -24.51 -15.87 -16.04
C GLY A 100 -23.56 -16.90 -16.66
N PRO A 101 -23.41 -16.90 -18.01
CA PRO A 101 -22.43 -17.75 -18.65
C PRO A 101 -20.98 -17.36 -18.28
N ASP A 102 -20.07 -18.32 -18.39
CA ASP A 102 -18.63 -18.07 -18.27
C ASP A 102 -18.18 -16.92 -19.18
N PHE A 103 -17.33 -16.05 -18.64
CA PHE A 103 -16.70 -14.96 -19.39
C PHE A 103 -15.25 -14.74 -18.96
N LYS A 104 -14.53 -13.90 -19.70
CA LYS A 104 -13.18 -13.44 -19.34
C LYS A 104 -13.16 -11.93 -19.21
N ILE A 105 -12.47 -11.43 -18.19
CA ILE A 105 -12.23 -9.98 -18.05
C ILE A 105 -11.39 -9.46 -19.22
N THR A 106 -11.59 -8.19 -19.59
CA THR A 106 -10.95 -7.55 -20.76
C THR A 106 -10.08 -6.35 -20.40
N THR A 107 -9.80 -6.14 -19.11
CA THR A 107 -9.05 -4.98 -18.62
C THR A 107 -7.62 -5.00 -19.15
N THR A 108 -7.17 -3.90 -19.74
CA THR A 108 -5.80 -3.72 -20.27
C THR A 108 -5.12 -2.55 -19.58
N GLY A 109 -3.79 -2.46 -19.66
CA GLY A 109 -3.02 -1.35 -19.06
C GLY A 109 -2.92 -1.41 -17.54
N VAL A 110 -3.00 -2.61 -16.97
CA VAL A 110 -2.85 -2.84 -15.53
C VAL A 110 -1.37 -2.99 -15.19
N ASP A 111 -0.91 -2.25 -14.18
CA ASP A 111 0.48 -2.31 -13.70
C ASP A 111 0.89 -3.74 -13.26
N PRO A 112 2.19 -4.09 -13.36
CA PRO A 112 2.69 -5.40 -12.93
C PRO A 112 2.39 -5.74 -11.47
N GLU A 113 2.37 -4.74 -10.57
CA GLU A 113 2.09 -4.89 -9.14
C GLU A 113 0.67 -5.43 -8.86
N ILE A 114 -0.27 -5.28 -9.80
CA ILE A 114 -1.62 -5.85 -9.71
C ILE A 114 -1.76 -7.10 -10.58
N SER A 115 -1.13 -7.11 -11.76
CA SER A 115 -1.39 -8.12 -12.79
C SER A 115 -0.45 -9.33 -12.76
N GLN A 116 0.75 -9.20 -12.20
CA GLN A 116 1.83 -10.18 -12.37
C GLN A 116 2.59 -10.50 -11.07
N ILE A 117 2.64 -9.58 -10.12
CA ILE A 117 3.47 -9.71 -8.91
C ILE A 117 2.59 -10.12 -7.72
N PRO A 118 2.75 -11.32 -7.16
CA PRO A 118 2.12 -11.66 -5.89
C PRO A 118 2.89 -10.99 -4.75
N GLY A 119 2.22 -10.14 -3.97
CA GLY A 119 2.84 -9.48 -2.83
C GLY A 119 1.85 -8.88 -1.84
N PRO A 120 2.32 -8.50 -0.64
CA PRO A 120 1.52 -7.78 0.35
C PRO A 120 0.83 -6.51 -0.19
N GLN A 121 -0.41 -6.29 0.27
CA GLN A 121 -1.14 -5.05 0.10
C GLN A 121 -1.38 -4.40 1.46
N LEU A 122 -0.97 -3.13 1.61
CA LEU A 122 -1.28 -2.34 2.80
C LEU A 122 -2.61 -1.60 2.64
N VAL A 123 -3.24 -1.27 3.76
CA VAL A 123 -4.39 -0.34 3.83
C VAL A 123 -4.07 0.68 4.91
N VAL A 124 -4.26 1.96 4.61
CA VAL A 124 -3.85 3.04 5.50
C VAL A 124 -4.81 4.23 5.43
N PRO A 125 -5.13 4.90 6.55
CA PRO A 125 -5.97 6.08 6.52
C PRO A 125 -5.24 7.24 5.83
N VAL A 126 -5.78 7.71 4.71
CA VAL A 126 -5.18 8.81 3.95
C VAL A 126 -5.27 10.14 4.71
N SER A 127 -6.19 10.25 5.68
CA SER A 127 -6.29 11.41 6.59
C SER A 127 -5.04 11.60 7.46
N ASN A 128 -4.19 10.58 7.62
CA ASN A 128 -2.92 10.69 8.33
C ASN A 128 -1.74 10.72 7.36
N ALA A 129 -1.28 11.92 7.00
CA ALA A 129 -0.15 12.12 6.07
C ALA A 129 1.11 11.32 6.43
N ARG A 130 1.41 11.15 7.72
CA ARG A 130 2.55 10.34 8.18
C ARG A 130 2.36 8.87 7.83
N TYR A 131 1.18 8.32 8.07
CA TYR A 131 0.89 6.92 7.78
C TYR A 131 0.81 6.69 6.27
N ALA A 132 0.11 7.57 5.54
CA ALA A 132 0.03 7.53 4.08
C ALA A 132 1.42 7.52 3.41
N LEU A 133 2.32 8.38 3.87
CA LEU A 133 3.70 8.47 3.37
C LEU A 133 4.53 7.23 3.74
N ASN A 134 4.42 6.74 4.98
CA ASN A 134 5.10 5.52 5.39
C ASN A 134 4.65 4.32 4.54
N ALA A 135 3.34 4.20 4.26
CA ALA A 135 2.79 3.12 3.47
C ALA A 135 3.16 3.24 1.98
N ALA A 136 3.26 4.45 1.43
CA ALA A 136 3.80 4.66 0.09
C ALA A 136 5.28 4.24 0.00
N ASN A 137 6.07 4.52 1.03
CA ASN A 137 7.49 4.14 1.11
C ASN A 137 7.73 2.70 1.56
N ALA A 138 6.69 1.98 1.98
CA ALA A 138 6.80 0.62 2.53
C ALA A 138 7.03 -0.46 1.47
N ARG A 139 7.13 -0.11 0.18
CA ARG A 139 7.50 -1.09 -0.86
C ARG A 139 8.82 -1.77 -0.55
N TRP A 140 9.75 -1.05 0.05
CA TRP A 140 11.06 -1.58 0.42
C TRP A 140 11.25 -1.45 1.94
N GLY A 141 11.31 -2.58 2.63
CA GLY A 141 11.38 -2.65 4.09
C GLY A 141 12.61 -3.41 4.59
N SER A 142 13.25 -2.90 5.64
CA SER A 142 14.39 -3.57 6.30
C SER A 142 13.92 -4.83 7.03
N LEU A 143 14.48 -5.98 6.64
CA LEU A 143 14.22 -7.25 7.31
C LEU A 143 14.90 -7.29 8.68
N LEU A 144 16.08 -6.68 8.84
CA LEU A 144 16.76 -6.63 10.14
C LEU A 144 15.94 -5.79 11.13
N ASP A 145 15.47 -4.60 10.73
CA ASP A 145 14.64 -3.77 11.59
C ASP A 145 13.32 -4.46 11.94
N ALA A 146 12.68 -5.12 10.96
CA ALA A 146 11.45 -5.86 11.19
C ALA A 146 11.66 -7.03 12.16
N ALA A 147 12.69 -7.85 11.96
CA ALA A 147 12.99 -8.99 12.83
C ALA A 147 13.45 -8.55 14.23
N TYR A 148 14.29 -7.52 14.32
CA TYR A 148 14.75 -6.99 15.59
C TYR A 148 13.63 -6.28 16.36
N GLY A 149 12.80 -5.50 15.66
CA GLY A 149 11.79 -4.63 16.24
C GLY A 149 10.47 -5.31 16.62
N THR A 150 10.25 -6.57 16.25
CA THR A 150 9.01 -7.31 16.49
C THR A 150 9.22 -8.53 17.41
N ASP A 151 8.17 -9.27 17.68
CA ASP A 151 8.17 -10.53 18.43
C ASP A 151 8.54 -11.76 17.58
N VAL A 152 8.86 -11.57 16.28
CA VAL A 152 9.39 -12.63 15.39
C VAL A 152 10.62 -13.30 16.02
N ILE A 153 11.47 -12.53 16.68
CA ILE A 153 12.55 -13.05 17.51
C ILE A 153 12.11 -13.01 18.98
N PRO A 154 11.91 -14.17 19.63
CA PRO A 154 11.49 -14.24 21.02
C PRO A 154 12.43 -13.49 21.97
N GLU A 155 11.85 -12.77 22.93
CA GLU A 155 12.58 -12.03 23.96
C GLU A 155 12.93 -12.96 25.14
N THR A 156 13.75 -13.97 24.84
CA THR A 156 14.19 -14.99 25.80
C THR A 156 15.68 -15.25 25.64
N GLU A 157 16.30 -15.79 26.70
CA GLU A 157 17.72 -16.15 26.73
C GLU A 157 18.65 -14.95 26.47
N GLY A 158 18.36 -13.78 27.04
CA GLY A 158 19.22 -12.59 26.89
C GLY A 158 19.02 -11.82 25.58
N ALA A 159 18.02 -12.18 24.77
CA ALA A 159 17.70 -11.53 23.50
C ALA A 159 16.55 -10.50 23.60
N GLU A 160 16.31 -9.94 24.79
CA GLU A 160 15.30 -8.90 25.02
C GLU A 160 15.68 -7.60 24.30
N ARG A 161 14.69 -6.87 23.78
CA ARG A 161 14.91 -5.51 23.27
C ARG A 161 15.18 -4.56 24.44
N GLY A 162 16.04 -3.58 24.20
CA GLY A 162 16.35 -2.51 25.14
C GLY A 162 16.42 -1.15 24.44
N ILE A 163 16.80 -0.13 25.20
CA ILE A 163 17.01 1.23 24.68
C ILE A 163 18.21 1.25 23.71
N SER A 164 19.22 0.44 23.99
CA SER A 164 20.39 0.24 23.15
C SER A 164 20.33 -1.07 22.37
N TYR A 165 21.16 -1.18 21.34
CA TYR A 165 21.38 -2.43 20.63
C TYR A 165 21.82 -3.54 21.59
N ASN A 166 21.20 -4.73 21.44
CA ASN A 166 21.54 -5.95 22.15
C ASN A 166 22.24 -6.91 21.17
N PRO A 167 23.56 -7.13 21.31
CA PRO A 167 24.30 -8.02 20.43
C PRO A 167 23.77 -9.45 20.39
N GLN A 168 23.28 -10.00 21.51
CA GLN A 168 22.73 -11.37 21.54
C GLN A 168 21.43 -11.46 20.73
N ARG A 169 20.59 -10.43 20.79
CA ARG A 169 19.42 -10.33 19.91
C ARG A 169 19.84 -10.18 18.44
N GLY A 170 20.85 -9.36 18.17
CA GLY A 170 21.39 -9.16 16.83
C GLY A 170 21.88 -10.46 16.19
N GLU A 171 22.55 -11.32 16.94
CA GLU A 171 22.96 -12.65 16.48
C GLU A 171 21.76 -13.53 16.10
N LYS A 172 20.71 -13.56 16.94
CA LYS A 172 19.46 -14.28 16.62
C LYS A 172 18.77 -13.71 15.38
N VAL A 173 18.79 -12.39 15.20
CA VAL A 173 18.27 -11.72 14.00
C VAL A 173 19.05 -12.15 12.76
N PHE A 174 20.38 -12.17 12.80
CA PHE A 174 21.18 -12.63 11.66
C PHE A 174 20.93 -14.11 11.34
N GLY A 175 20.82 -14.98 12.35
CA GLY A 175 20.45 -16.38 12.14
C GLY A 175 19.11 -16.53 11.40
N PHE A 176 18.10 -15.73 11.78
CA PHE A 176 16.82 -15.68 11.08
C PHE A 176 16.97 -15.18 9.64
N VAL A 177 17.68 -14.07 9.44
CA VAL A 177 17.90 -13.44 8.12
C VAL A 177 18.66 -14.36 7.17
N HIS A 178 19.72 -15.03 7.63
CA HIS A 178 20.44 -16.02 6.83
C HIS A 178 19.54 -17.19 6.43
N GLY A 179 18.68 -17.65 7.34
CA GLY A 179 17.66 -18.65 7.03
C GLY A 179 16.67 -18.21 5.94
N VAL A 180 16.25 -16.93 5.96
CA VAL A 180 15.41 -16.36 4.89
C VAL A 180 16.15 -16.33 3.55
N LEU A 181 17.43 -15.96 3.55
CA LEU A 181 18.26 -15.93 2.34
C LEU A 181 18.48 -17.34 1.78
N ASP A 182 18.84 -18.32 2.62
CA ASP A 182 19.03 -19.72 2.23
C ASP A 182 17.74 -20.33 1.66
N ALA A 183 16.58 -20.02 2.26
CA ALA A 183 15.29 -20.48 1.75
C ALA A 183 14.88 -19.77 0.44
N SER A 184 15.32 -18.53 0.24
CA SER A 184 14.90 -17.70 -0.91
C SER A 184 15.81 -17.90 -2.13
N ALA A 185 17.11 -17.78 -1.95
CA ALA A 185 18.11 -17.84 -3.00
C ALA A 185 19.26 -18.77 -2.59
N PRO A 186 19.00 -20.09 -2.42
CA PRO A 186 19.96 -21.04 -1.87
C PRO A 186 21.29 -21.01 -2.62
N LEU A 187 22.38 -21.23 -1.89
CA LEU A 187 23.70 -21.37 -2.48
C LEU A 187 23.84 -22.76 -3.12
N ALA A 188 24.67 -22.88 -4.15
CA ALA A 188 25.01 -24.18 -4.73
C ALA A 188 25.73 -25.07 -3.70
N GLU A 189 26.57 -24.44 -2.88
CA GLU A 189 27.28 -25.04 -1.75
C GLU A 189 27.32 -24.04 -0.58
N GLY A 190 27.09 -24.53 0.64
CA GLY A 190 27.17 -23.73 1.87
C GLY A 190 25.86 -23.06 2.28
N SER A 191 25.97 -22.02 3.12
CA SER A 191 24.87 -21.21 3.65
C SER A 191 25.30 -19.75 3.73
N PHE A 192 24.34 -18.82 3.64
CA PHE A 192 24.60 -17.38 3.81
C PHE A 192 25.28 -17.05 5.13
N SER A 193 25.09 -17.86 6.18
CA SER A 193 25.72 -17.64 7.48
C SER A 193 27.25 -17.78 7.47
N ARG A 194 27.81 -18.39 6.42
CA ARG A 194 29.26 -18.64 6.26
C ARG A 194 29.91 -17.76 5.21
N ILE A 195 29.18 -16.79 4.65
CA ILE A 195 29.75 -15.89 3.64
C ILE A 195 30.65 -14.86 4.33
N THR A 196 31.80 -14.60 3.71
CA THR A 196 32.80 -13.62 4.13
C THR A 196 33.07 -12.53 3.08
N GLY A 197 32.56 -12.72 1.85
CA GLY A 197 32.69 -11.74 0.78
C GLY A 197 31.75 -11.98 -0.38
N PHE A 198 31.49 -10.92 -1.15
CA PHE A 198 30.70 -10.91 -2.37
C PHE A 198 31.52 -10.29 -3.49
N SER A 199 31.40 -10.82 -4.69
CA SER A 199 31.92 -10.21 -5.91
C SER A 199 31.04 -10.58 -7.11
N VAL A 200 31.18 -9.84 -8.20
CA VAL A 200 30.51 -10.09 -9.46
C VAL A 200 31.59 -10.32 -10.50
N ASP A 201 31.61 -11.51 -11.09
CA ASP A 201 32.58 -11.89 -12.13
C ASP A 201 31.83 -12.32 -13.39
N GLN A 202 32.11 -11.67 -14.52
CA GLN A 202 31.49 -11.94 -15.82
C GLN A 202 29.95 -12.04 -15.74
N GLY A 203 29.32 -11.13 -14.99
CA GLY A 203 27.87 -11.09 -14.80
C GLY A 203 27.31 -12.20 -13.90
N ARG A 204 28.15 -12.85 -13.09
CA ARG A 204 27.72 -13.87 -12.12
C ARG A 204 28.09 -13.45 -10.71
N LEU A 205 27.14 -13.61 -9.79
CA LEU A 205 27.39 -13.44 -8.36
C LEU A 205 28.31 -14.56 -7.85
N ARG A 206 29.41 -14.18 -7.23
CA ARG A 206 30.33 -15.03 -6.49
C ARG A 206 30.30 -14.67 -5.02
N MET A 207 30.33 -15.70 -4.18
CA MET A 207 30.32 -15.56 -2.73
C MET A 207 31.48 -16.37 -2.16
N THR A 208 32.30 -15.73 -1.32
CA THR A 208 33.42 -16.39 -0.64
C THR A 208 32.92 -16.95 0.68
N LEU A 209 33.05 -18.26 0.88
CA LEU A 209 32.76 -18.94 2.14
C LEU A 209 33.96 -18.84 3.10
N GLU A 210 33.71 -19.08 4.39
CA GLU A 210 34.75 -19.36 5.37
C GLU A 210 35.74 -20.42 4.85
N GLY A 211 37.04 -20.16 4.97
CA GLY A 211 38.09 -21.00 4.41
C GLY A 211 38.51 -20.63 2.97
N GLY A 212 37.88 -19.64 2.35
CA GLY A 212 38.29 -19.06 1.07
C GLY A 212 37.76 -19.77 -0.17
N HIS A 213 36.90 -20.78 0.00
CA HIS A 213 36.21 -21.44 -1.13
C HIS A 213 35.14 -20.52 -1.72
N GLU A 214 34.94 -20.56 -3.03
CA GLU A 214 33.93 -19.76 -3.71
C GLU A 214 32.70 -20.59 -4.08
N THR A 215 31.53 -20.00 -3.89
CA THR A 215 30.24 -20.57 -4.29
C THR A 215 29.45 -19.53 -5.10
N GLY A 216 28.31 -19.98 -5.63
CA GLY A 216 27.33 -19.12 -6.30
C GLY A 216 25.92 -19.48 -5.83
N LEU A 217 24.92 -18.83 -6.41
CA LEU A 217 23.53 -19.24 -6.23
C LEU A 217 23.29 -20.60 -6.90
N GLN A 218 22.47 -21.44 -6.28
CA GLN A 218 22.00 -22.69 -6.86
C GLN A 218 21.25 -22.44 -8.18
N ASN A 219 20.46 -21.35 -8.23
CA ASN A 219 19.91 -20.81 -9.46
C ASN A 219 20.54 -19.44 -9.77
N PRO A 220 21.50 -19.37 -10.72
CA PRO A 220 22.18 -18.13 -11.08
C PRO A 220 21.25 -17.02 -11.59
N GLU A 221 20.10 -17.35 -12.18
CA GLU A 221 19.14 -16.37 -12.70
C GLU A 221 18.45 -15.55 -11.61
N GLN A 222 18.57 -15.96 -10.34
CA GLN A 222 18.08 -15.17 -9.22
C GLN A 222 18.93 -13.91 -8.97
N PHE A 223 20.14 -13.82 -9.52
CA PHE A 223 20.94 -12.60 -9.46
C PHE A 223 20.39 -11.56 -10.45
N ALA A 224 19.72 -10.53 -9.92
CA ALA A 224 19.03 -9.52 -10.72
C ALA A 224 19.86 -8.25 -10.95
N GLY A 225 20.91 -8.03 -10.16
CA GLY A 225 21.77 -6.86 -10.33
C GLY A 225 22.59 -6.52 -9.09
N PHE A 226 23.32 -5.41 -9.16
CA PHE A 226 24.18 -4.94 -8.08
C PHE A 226 24.45 -3.43 -8.18
N ASN A 227 25.03 -2.85 -7.13
CA ASN A 227 25.62 -1.51 -7.12
C ASN A 227 27.07 -1.56 -6.62
N GLY A 228 27.82 -0.47 -6.80
CA GLY A 228 29.24 -0.41 -6.48
C GLY A 228 30.14 -0.98 -7.58
N SER A 229 31.35 -1.40 -7.21
CA SER A 229 32.28 -2.09 -8.11
C SER A 229 32.03 -3.60 -8.11
N PRO A 230 32.25 -4.31 -9.22
CA PRO A 230 32.08 -5.77 -9.26
C PRO A 230 32.93 -6.51 -8.21
N GLU A 231 34.12 -6.02 -7.90
CA GLU A 231 35.05 -6.66 -6.95
C GLU A 231 34.68 -6.41 -5.48
N ASN A 232 33.89 -5.36 -5.22
CA ASN A 232 33.44 -4.98 -3.88
C ASN A 232 32.09 -4.24 -4.01
N PRO A 233 30.99 -4.99 -4.23
CA PRO A 233 29.68 -4.41 -4.44
C PRO A 233 29.17 -3.74 -3.16
N ASP A 234 28.42 -2.64 -3.33
CA ASP A 234 27.75 -1.94 -2.24
C ASP A 234 26.39 -2.59 -1.93
N SER A 235 25.77 -3.19 -2.95
CA SER A 235 24.58 -4.02 -2.76
C SER A 235 24.42 -5.07 -3.85
N ILE A 236 23.79 -6.18 -3.48
CA ILE A 236 23.44 -7.29 -4.37
C ILE A 236 21.92 -7.40 -4.42
N LEU A 237 21.35 -7.39 -5.61
CA LEU A 237 19.92 -7.54 -5.84
C LEU A 237 19.61 -8.95 -6.33
N LEU A 238 18.69 -9.61 -5.62
CA LEU A 238 18.17 -10.93 -5.92
C LEU A 238 16.69 -10.86 -6.29
N LYS A 239 16.20 -11.84 -7.03
CA LYS A 239 14.78 -11.98 -7.40
C LYS A 239 14.27 -13.40 -7.19
N LYS A 240 13.06 -13.52 -6.64
CA LYS A 240 12.32 -14.78 -6.51
C LYS A 240 10.82 -14.52 -6.61
N ASN A 241 10.11 -15.34 -7.38
CA ASN A 241 8.64 -15.29 -7.51
C ASN A 241 8.09 -13.89 -7.85
N GLY A 242 8.83 -13.11 -8.65
CA GLY A 242 8.44 -11.75 -9.04
C GLY A 242 8.86 -10.65 -8.07
N LEU A 243 9.26 -10.98 -6.83
CA LEU A 243 9.70 -10.03 -5.80
C LEU A 243 11.22 -9.96 -5.72
N HIS A 244 11.72 -8.79 -5.33
CA HIS A 244 13.14 -8.54 -5.14
C HIS A 244 13.56 -8.52 -3.67
N LEU A 245 14.84 -8.79 -3.45
CA LEU A 245 15.53 -8.66 -2.17
C LEU A 245 16.90 -8.05 -2.43
N GLU A 246 17.27 -7.01 -1.68
CA GLU A 246 18.60 -6.40 -1.75
C GLU A 246 19.42 -6.71 -0.50
N ILE A 247 20.61 -7.29 -0.68
CA ILE A 247 21.64 -7.44 0.35
C ILE A 247 22.47 -6.17 0.34
N GLN A 248 22.47 -5.42 1.44
CA GLN A 248 23.25 -4.18 1.58
C GLN A 248 24.58 -4.46 2.28
N LEU A 249 25.66 -3.92 1.71
CA LEU A 249 27.03 -4.18 2.15
C LEU A 249 27.69 -2.87 2.54
N ASP A 250 28.04 -2.73 3.82
CA ASP A 250 28.82 -1.60 4.33
C ASP A 250 29.60 -2.01 5.59
N ARG A 251 30.91 -2.18 5.43
CA ARG A 251 31.83 -2.51 6.54
C ARG A 251 32.07 -1.36 7.51
N ASN A 252 31.64 -0.13 7.20
CA ASN A 252 31.68 1.00 8.11
C ASN A 252 30.37 1.16 8.91
N HIS A 253 29.28 0.52 8.46
CA HIS A 253 28.00 0.56 9.15
C HIS A 253 28.12 -0.10 10.53
N PRO A 254 27.46 0.42 11.59
CA PRO A 254 27.53 -0.18 12.93
C PRO A 254 27.15 -1.66 13.00
N VAL A 255 26.27 -2.12 12.11
CA VAL A 255 25.90 -3.54 11.98
C VAL A 255 26.86 -4.28 11.05
N GLY A 256 27.19 -3.70 9.88
CA GLY A 256 27.97 -4.39 8.86
C GLY A 256 29.44 -4.60 9.24
N LYS A 257 30.01 -3.72 10.06
CA LYS A 257 31.39 -3.87 10.58
C LYS A 257 31.59 -5.17 11.38
N ASP A 258 30.54 -5.67 12.01
CA ASP A 258 30.58 -6.85 12.87
C ASP A 258 30.15 -8.13 12.10
N HIS A 259 29.63 -7.98 10.88
CA HIS A 259 29.29 -9.11 10.01
C HIS A 259 30.49 -9.52 9.13
N PRO A 260 30.86 -10.81 9.03
CA PRO A 260 32.05 -11.25 8.27
C PRO A 260 32.10 -10.75 6.81
N ALA A 261 30.96 -10.81 6.13
CA ALA A 261 30.79 -10.31 4.76
C ALA A 261 30.44 -8.81 4.62
N GLY A 262 30.32 -8.06 5.72
CA GLY A 262 29.92 -6.65 5.67
C GLY A 262 28.42 -6.40 5.49
N ILE A 263 27.56 -7.41 5.65
CA ILE A 263 26.10 -7.25 5.50
C ILE A 263 25.59 -6.32 6.60
N CYS A 264 25.05 -5.17 6.19
CA CYS A 264 24.51 -4.17 7.10
C CYS A 264 22.98 -4.20 7.18
N ASP A 265 22.30 -4.65 6.12
CA ASP A 265 20.85 -4.87 6.08
C ASP A 265 20.43 -5.77 4.91
N ILE A 266 19.21 -6.28 4.97
CA ILE A 266 18.50 -6.96 3.90
C ILE A 266 17.18 -6.22 3.65
N LEU A 267 17.03 -5.63 2.47
CA LEU A 267 15.83 -4.90 2.09
C LEU A 267 14.89 -5.80 1.27
N LEU A 268 13.66 -5.99 1.73
CA LEU A 268 12.64 -6.77 1.04
C LEU A 268 11.72 -5.86 0.22
N GLU A 269 11.50 -6.21 -1.04
CA GLU A 269 10.31 -5.75 -1.76
C GLU A 269 9.08 -6.41 -1.14
N SER A 270 8.16 -5.61 -0.61
CA SER A 270 7.10 -6.06 0.28
C SER A 270 5.74 -5.46 -0.07
N ALA A 271 5.38 -4.27 0.41
CA ALA A 271 4.12 -3.62 0.06
C ALA A 271 4.13 -3.16 -1.41
N VAL A 272 3.86 -4.10 -2.32
CA VAL A 272 3.81 -3.84 -3.77
C VAL A 272 2.64 -2.93 -4.12
N THR A 273 1.54 -3.04 -3.37
CA THR A 273 0.39 -2.13 -3.47
C THR A 273 -0.04 -1.61 -2.10
N THR A 274 -0.66 -0.43 -2.08
CA THR A 274 -1.19 0.23 -0.89
C THR A 274 -2.53 0.85 -1.24
N ILE A 275 -3.56 0.57 -0.44
CA ILE A 275 -4.84 1.28 -0.47
C ILE A 275 -4.74 2.49 0.47
N GLN A 276 -4.76 3.69 -0.11
CA GLN A 276 -4.96 4.94 0.59
C GLN A 276 -6.47 5.10 0.82
N ASP A 277 -6.86 4.96 2.07
CA ASP A 277 -8.25 4.74 2.45
C ASP A 277 -8.96 6.03 2.83
N CYS A 278 -10.13 6.25 2.24
CA CYS A 278 -11.06 7.34 2.55
C CYS A 278 -12.35 6.85 3.25
N GLU A 279 -12.45 5.54 3.54
CA GLU A 279 -13.66 4.90 4.07
C GLU A 279 -13.43 4.48 5.54
N ASP A 280 -13.37 3.18 5.83
CA ASP A 280 -13.52 2.65 7.21
C ASP A 280 -12.43 3.06 8.19
N SER A 281 -11.22 3.40 7.73
CA SER A 281 -10.13 3.83 8.63
C SER A 281 -10.07 5.34 8.86
N VAL A 282 -10.98 6.11 8.26
CA VAL A 282 -11.04 7.57 8.35
C VAL A 282 -12.38 8.03 8.92
N ALA A 283 -12.34 9.00 9.83
CA ALA A 283 -13.52 9.78 10.20
C ALA A 283 -13.49 11.09 9.39
N ALA A 284 -14.33 11.18 8.36
CA ALA A 284 -14.47 12.39 7.56
C ALA A 284 -15.96 12.69 7.32
N VAL A 285 -16.50 13.60 8.13
CA VAL A 285 -17.97 13.80 8.23
C VAL A 285 -18.45 15.11 7.62
N ASP A 286 -17.55 16.07 7.39
CA ASP A 286 -17.85 17.37 6.81
C ASP A 286 -16.87 17.75 5.68
N ALA A 287 -17.09 18.92 5.09
CA ALA A 287 -16.23 19.42 4.01
C ALA A 287 -14.77 19.63 4.44
N SER A 288 -14.51 20.04 5.69
CA SER A 288 -13.16 20.29 6.19
C SER A 288 -12.35 19.00 6.25
N ASP A 289 -12.95 17.94 6.80
CA ASP A 289 -12.34 16.62 6.85
C ASP A 289 -12.07 16.07 5.44
N LYS A 290 -13.05 16.19 4.53
CA LYS A 290 -12.90 15.74 3.13
C LYS A 290 -11.80 16.50 2.42
N VAL A 291 -11.72 17.82 2.59
CA VAL A 291 -10.65 18.65 2.03
C VAL A 291 -9.28 18.20 2.53
N HIS A 292 -9.16 17.88 3.83
CA HIS A 292 -7.91 17.35 4.39
C HIS A 292 -7.53 15.99 3.78
N VAL A 293 -8.49 15.06 3.67
CA VAL A 293 -8.32 13.76 3.01
C VAL A 293 -7.87 13.92 1.56
N TYR A 294 -8.57 14.75 0.78
CA TYR A 294 -8.27 14.99 -0.63
C TYR A 294 -6.92 15.68 -0.83
N ARG A 295 -6.51 16.59 0.08
CA ARG A 295 -5.20 17.23 0.00
C ARG A 295 -4.06 16.24 0.22
N ASN A 296 -4.20 15.30 1.16
CA ASN A 296 -3.19 14.25 1.34
C ASN A 296 -3.10 13.35 0.10
N TRP A 297 -4.24 12.97 -0.47
CA TRP A 297 -4.26 12.20 -1.72
C TRP A 297 -3.63 12.98 -2.89
N LEU A 298 -3.95 14.26 -3.03
CA LEU A 298 -3.35 15.14 -4.03
C LEU A 298 -1.83 15.20 -3.90
N GLY A 299 -1.32 15.34 -2.68
CA GLY A 299 0.12 15.36 -2.43
C GLY A 299 0.82 14.05 -2.79
N LEU A 300 0.13 12.91 -2.62
CA LEU A 300 0.64 11.61 -3.09
C LEU A 300 0.69 11.55 -4.62
N MET A 301 -0.35 12.05 -5.30
CA MET A 301 -0.41 12.05 -6.77
C MET A 301 0.60 13.02 -7.41
N LYS A 302 0.86 14.17 -6.76
CA LYS A 302 1.89 15.12 -7.20
C LYS A 302 3.31 14.72 -6.80
N GLY A 303 3.45 13.80 -5.85
CA GLY A 303 4.75 13.36 -5.34
C GLY A 303 5.39 14.30 -4.32
N ASP A 304 4.65 15.28 -3.80
CA ASP A 304 5.15 16.34 -2.91
C ASP A 304 4.62 16.23 -1.46
N LEU A 305 3.84 15.19 -1.13
CA LEU A 305 3.42 14.93 0.24
C LEU A 305 4.64 14.83 1.17
N SER A 306 4.59 15.59 2.26
CA SER A 306 5.61 15.55 3.30
C SER A 306 4.98 15.55 4.70
N ALA A 307 5.68 14.94 5.65
CA ALA A 307 5.26 14.92 7.05
C ALA A 307 6.45 15.24 7.96
N LYS A 308 6.21 16.04 9.00
CA LYS A 308 7.20 16.32 10.05
C LYS A 308 7.06 15.30 11.17
N LEU A 309 8.16 14.68 11.58
CA LEU A 309 8.21 13.72 12.68
C LEU A 309 9.23 14.18 13.73
N ASP A 310 8.85 14.09 14.99
CA ASP A 310 9.81 14.15 16.09
C ASP A 310 10.46 12.77 16.28
N LYS A 311 11.77 12.70 16.12
CA LYS A 311 12.58 11.52 16.44
C LYS A 311 13.64 11.90 17.47
N GLY A 312 13.33 11.67 18.75
CA GLY A 312 14.26 11.93 19.85
C GLY A 312 14.56 13.41 20.10
N GLY A 313 13.55 14.27 19.96
CA GLY A 313 13.65 15.74 20.13
C GLY A 313 14.14 16.47 18.88
N LYS A 314 14.32 15.77 17.75
CA LYS A 314 14.72 16.34 16.46
C LYS A 314 13.58 16.21 15.45
N MET A 315 13.21 17.33 14.85
CA MET A 315 12.24 17.37 13.77
C MET A 315 12.88 16.91 12.46
N ILE A 316 12.33 15.85 11.86
CA ILE A 316 12.73 15.31 10.56
C ILE A 316 11.55 15.47 9.59
N THR A 317 11.81 15.94 8.38
CA THR A 317 10.83 15.94 7.30
C THR A 317 10.98 14.65 6.51
N ARG A 318 9.91 13.85 6.44
CA ARG A 318 9.82 12.69 5.54
C ARG A 318 9.12 13.09 4.24
N THR A 319 9.60 12.54 3.14
CA THR A 319 9.08 12.69 1.78
C THR A 319 8.93 11.32 1.13
N LEU A 320 8.30 11.25 -0.04
CA LEU A 320 8.24 10.04 -0.85
C LEU A 320 9.63 9.63 -1.34
N ASN A 321 9.93 8.33 -1.28
CA ASN A 321 11.19 7.77 -1.72
C ASN A 321 11.31 7.87 -3.25
N PRO A 322 12.50 8.14 -3.82
CA PRO A 322 12.72 8.04 -5.26
C PRO A 322 12.74 6.58 -5.71
N ASP A 323 12.72 6.37 -7.02
CA ASP A 323 12.96 5.04 -7.59
C ASP A 323 14.38 4.56 -7.31
N ARG A 324 14.54 3.24 -7.24
CA ARG A 324 15.80 2.57 -6.92
C ARG A 324 16.52 2.19 -8.20
N LYS A 325 17.82 2.47 -8.26
CA LYS A 325 18.66 2.20 -9.44
C LYS A 325 19.68 1.11 -9.14
N TYR A 326 19.87 0.23 -10.10
CA TYR A 326 20.82 -0.88 -10.04
C TYR A 326 21.53 -1.04 -11.39
N LYS A 327 22.67 -1.73 -11.39
CA LYS A 327 23.24 -2.32 -12.60
C LYS A 327 22.70 -3.74 -12.75
N THR A 328 22.28 -4.12 -13.94
CA THR A 328 22.00 -5.51 -14.31
C THR A 328 23.29 -6.36 -14.19
N PRO A 329 23.20 -7.69 -14.21
CA PRO A 329 24.39 -8.55 -14.26
C PRO A 329 25.33 -8.19 -15.42
N GLU A 330 24.78 -7.74 -16.56
CA GLU A 330 25.52 -7.31 -17.74
C GLU A 330 26.05 -5.86 -17.65
N GLY A 331 25.67 -5.11 -16.61
CA GLY A 331 26.17 -3.76 -16.33
C GLY A 331 25.31 -2.61 -16.87
N SER A 332 24.15 -2.87 -17.48
CA SER A 332 23.21 -1.83 -17.91
C SER A 332 22.39 -1.27 -16.73
N GLU A 333 21.83 -0.07 -16.85
CA GLU A 333 20.98 0.52 -15.81
C GLU A 333 19.61 -0.18 -15.73
N MET A 334 19.18 -0.51 -14.51
CA MET A 334 17.84 -1.00 -14.18
C MET A 334 17.22 -0.08 -13.13
N VAL A 335 15.95 0.27 -13.31
CA VAL A 335 15.18 1.10 -12.38
C VAL A 335 14.00 0.30 -11.84
N LEU A 336 13.89 0.22 -10.53
CA LEU A 336 12.76 -0.36 -9.82
C LEU A 336 11.99 0.74 -9.08
N PRO A 337 10.65 0.71 -9.06
CA PRO A 337 9.91 1.75 -8.35
C PRO A 337 10.21 1.67 -6.85
N GLY A 338 10.46 2.83 -6.24
CA GLY A 338 10.81 2.93 -4.83
C GLY A 338 9.61 3.00 -3.89
N ARG A 339 8.40 3.07 -4.48
CA ARG A 339 7.13 3.31 -3.79
C ARG A 339 6.13 2.24 -4.17
N SER A 340 5.22 1.97 -3.24
CA SER A 340 4.08 1.09 -3.43
C SER A 340 3.14 1.68 -4.49
N LEU A 341 2.55 0.83 -5.34
CA LEU A 341 1.49 1.27 -6.25
C LEU A 341 0.24 1.61 -5.41
N MET A 342 -0.25 2.84 -5.55
CA MET A 342 -1.32 3.34 -4.69
C MET A 342 -2.68 3.19 -5.35
N LEU A 343 -3.60 2.51 -4.66
CA LEU A 343 -5.03 2.56 -4.91
C LEU A 343 -5.65 3.59 -3.96
N VAL A 344 -6.82 4.13 -4.33
CA VAL A 344 -7.65 4.93 -3.44
C VAL A 344 -8.96 4.18 -3.18
N ARG A 345 -9.30 3.97 -1.91
CA ARG A 345 -10.60 3.41 -1.54
C ARG A 345 -11.58 4.55 -1.28
N ASN A 346 -12.48 4.77 -2.23
CA ASN A 346 -13.62 5.65 -2.06
C ASN A 346 -14.63 5.02 -1.09
N VAL A 347 -15.51 5.86 -0.53
CA VAL A 347 -16.68 5.38 0.21
C VAL A 347 -17.66 4.63 -0.71
N GLY A 348 -18.42 3.69 -0.13
CA GLY A 348 -19.54 3.06 -0.81
C GLY A 348 -20.72 4.00 -1.10
N HIS A 349 -21.81 3.45 -1.63
CA HIS A 349 -22.95 4.22 -2.16
C HIS A 349 -23.88 4.87 -1.11
N LEU A 350 -23.69 4.59 0.18
CA LEU A 350 -24.69 4.86 1.23
C LEU A 350 -24.75 6.32 1.70
N MET A 351 -23.60 6.91 2.02
CA MET A 351 -23.54 8.15 2.77
C MET A 351 -23.61 9.36 1.85
N THR A 352 -24.37 10.37 2.26
CA THR A 352 -24.35 11.72 1.70
C THR A 352 -23.59 12.67 2.62
N THR A 353 -23.24 13.84 2.12
CA THR A 353 -22.71 14.94 2.94
C THR A 353 -23.16 16.29 2.42
N ASP A 354 -23.14 17.29 3.30
CA ASP A 354 -23.43 18.68 2.96
C ASP A 354 -22.24 19.43 2.34
N ALA A 355 -21.14 18.75 1.99
CA ALA A 355 -20.02 19.38 1.30
C ALA A 355 -20.41 19.93 -0.09
N VAL A 356 -21.40 19.31 -0.73
CA VAL A 356 -22.07 19.80 -1.93
C VAL A 356 -23.57 19.57 -1.75
N LEU A 357 -24.38 20.55 -2.11
CA LEU A 357 -25.84 20.41 -2.19
C LEU A 357 -26.30 20.50 -3.64
N ASP A 358 -27.31 19.70 -3.98
CA ASP A 358 -27.98 19.74 -5.28
C ASP A 358 -28.87 20.97 -5.46
N GLU A 359 -29.52 21.08 -6.61
CA GLU A 359 -30.39 22.21 -6.96
C GLU A 359 -31.63 22.32 -6.06
N GLN A 360 -32.03 21.23 -5.40
CA GLN A 360 -33.10 21.19 -4.40
C GLN A 360 -32.59 21.39 -2.97
N GLY A 361 -31.28 21.54 -2.78
CA GLY A 361 -30.65 21.69 -1.48
C GLY A 361 -30.45 20.38 -0.70
N ASN A 362 -30.56 19.21 -1.35
CA ASN A 362 -30.24 17.93 -0.72
C ASN A 362 -28.72 17.69 -0.70
N GLU A 363 -28.26 16.96 0.32
CA GLU A 363 -26.90 16.47 0.39
C GLU A 363 -26.56 15.48 -0.74
N ILE A 364 -25.30 15.48 -1.13
CA ILE A 364 -24.72 14.62 -2.17
C ILE A 364 -23.84 13.52 -1.55
#